data_AF-A0A345VIW9-F1
#
_entry.id   AF-A0A345VIW9-F1
#
_cell.length_a   1.000
_cell.length_b   1.000
_cell.length_c   1.000
_cell.angle_alpha   90.00
_cell.angle_beta   90.00
_cell.angle_gamma   90.00
#
_symmetry.space_group_name_H-M   'P 1'
#
loop_
_entity.id
_entity.type
_entity.pdbx_description
1 polymer ?
#
loop_
_entity_poly.entity_id
_entity_poly.type
_entity_poly.pdbx_seq_one_letter_code
_entity_poly.pdbx_strand_id
1 'polypeptide(L)'
;MALSTRNIKQQGNQIADLLPRIEIIQQLGNALLLADNAGADSTILHHRTKQAFSVIFEMTEQLYKDLDLIACKLINCDDDKELEVIRQHER
;
A
#
# COMPACT_ATOMS: atom_id res chain seq x y z
N MET A 1 -26.48 15.94 3.10
CA MET A 1 -26.14 14.50 2.96
C MET A 1 -25.29 14.16 1.73
N ALA A 2 -24.72 15.12 0.98
CA ALA A 2 -23.92 14.83 -0.23
C ALA A 2 -22.39 14.70 0.02
N LEU A 3 -21.93 14.95 1.26
CA LEU A 3 -20.51 14.87 1.63
C LEU A 3 -20.00 13.41 1.68
N SER A 4 -20.80 12.46 2.16
CA SER A 4 -20.37 11.06 2.31
C SER A 4 -20.06 10.37 0.99
N THR A 5 -20.90 10.51 -0.04
CA THR A 5 -20.65 9.87 -1.35
C THR A 5 -19.41 10.42 -2.06
N ARG A 6 -19.14 11.73 -1.94
CA ARG A 6 -17.94 12.34 -2.50
C ARG A 6 -16.69 11.91 -1.75
N ASN A 7 -16.76 11.82 -0.41
CA ASN A 7 -15.68 11.31 0.43
C ASN A 7 -15.37 9.84 0.11
N ILE A 8 -16.39 8.98 0.03
CA ILE A 8 -16.23 7.56 -0.33
C ILE A 8 -15.59 7.40 -1.71
N LYS A 9 -16.03 8.18 -2.71
CA LYS A 9 -15.43 8.13 -4.06
C LYS A 9 -13.96 8.56 -4.04
N GLN A 10 -13.61 9.58 -3.26
CA GLN A 10 -12.23 10.01 -3.09
C GLN A 10 -11.37 8.92 -2.44
N GLN A 11 -11.87 8.29 -1.36
CA GLN A 11 -11.17 7.17 -0.73
C GLN A 11 -10.99 5.98 -1.69
N GLY A 12 -12.01 5.66 -2.48
CA GLY A 12 -11.92 4.63 -3.51
C GLY A 12 -10.83 4.90 -4.54
N ASN A 13 -10.66 6.16 -4.97
CA ASN A 13 -9.56 6.54 -5.84
C ASN A 13 -8.20 6.39 -5.15
N GLN A 14 -8.09 6.80 -3.89
CA GLN A 14 -6.85 6.64 -3.12
C GLN A 14 -6.47 5.17 -2.98
N ILE A 15 -7.44 4.28 -2.72
CA ILE A 15 -7.20 2.82 -2.72
C ILE A 15 -6.73 2.33 -4.09
N ALA A 16 -7.36 2.79 -5.18
CA ALA A 16 -6.96 2.41 -6.54
C ALA A 16 -5.50 2.82 -6.84
N ASP A 17 -5.06 3.97 -6.33
CA ASP A 17 -3.67 4.45 -6.48
C ASP A 17 -2.65 3.60 -5.69
N LEU A 18 -3.10 2.83 -4.68
CA LEU A 18 -2.24 1.91 -3.93
C LEU A 18 -2.09 0.53 -4.60
N LEU A 19 -3.03 0.12 -5.44
CA LEU A 19 -3.02 -1.20 -6.10
C LEU A 19 -1.73 -1.48 -6.89
N PRO A 20 -1.15 -0.52 -7.67
CA PRO A 20 0.10 -0.76 -8.38
C PRO A 20 1.27 -1.12 -7.46
N ARG A 21 1.32 -0.57 -6.25
CA ARG A 21 2.38 -0.89 -5.27
C ARG A 21 2.25 -2.34 -4.79
N ILE A 22 1.02 -2.80 -4.55
CA ILE A 22 0.73 -4.20 -4.20
C ILE A 22 1.11 -5.12 -5.36
N GLU A 23 0.79 -4.74 -6.59
CA GLU A 23 1.16 -5.50 -7.78
C GLU A 23 2.69 -5.66 -7.90
N ILE A 24 3.46 -4.60 -7.67
CA ILE A 24 4.93 -4.68 -7.68
C ILE A 24 5.45 -5.69 -6.66
N ILE A 25 4.91 -5.69 -5.43
CA ILE A 25 5.28 -6.65 -4.39
C ILE A 25 5.00 -8.08 -4.84
N GLN A 26 3.83 -8.33 -5.45
CA GLN A 26 3.47 -9.64 -5.99
C GLN A 26 4.41 -10.07 -7.12
N GLN A 27 4.73 -9.17 -8.06
CA GLN A 27 5.63 -9.45 -9.17
C GLN A 27 7.05 -9.75 -8.70
N LEU A 28 7.56 -9.03 -7.69
CA LEU A 28 8.87 -9.30 -7.08
C LEU A 28 8.90 -10.69 -6.44
N GLY A 29 7.88 -11.06 -5.68
CA GLY A 29 7.77 -12.40 -5.09
C GLY A 29 7.75 -13.51 -6.15
N ASN A 30 6.94 -13.33 -7.19
CA ASN A 30 6.85 -14.28 -8.30
C ASN A 30 8.18 -14.42 -9.04
N ALA A 31 8.89 -13.33 -9.29
CA ALA A 31 10.18 -13.35 -9.97
C ALA A 31 11.24 -14.14 -9.18
N LEU A 32 11.28 -13.97 -7.85
CA LEU A 32 12.19 -14.73 -6.98
C LEU A 32 11.83 -16.22 -6.97
N LEU A 33 10.55 -16.56 -6.88
CA LEU A 33 10.08 -17.95 -6.92
C LEU A 33 10.42 -18.62 -8.25
N LEU A 34 10.24 -17.92 -9.37
CA LEU A 34 10.61 -18.42 -10.69
C LEU A 34 12.12 -18.61 -10.82
N ALA A 35 12.93 -17.69 -10.28
CA ALA A 35 14.38 -17.82 -10.29
C ALA A 35 14.86 -19.03 -9.47
N ASP A 36 14.28 -19.27 -8.29
CA ASP A 36 14.56 -20.44 -7.46
C ASP A 36 14.21 -21.75 -8.19
N ASN A 37 13.00 -21.82 -8.75
CA ASN A 37 12.54 -22.98 -9.52
C ASN A 37 13.36 -23.25 -10.79
N ALA A 38 13.93 -22.20 -11.41
CA ALA A 38 14.80 -22.33 -12.57
C ALA A 38 16.22 -22.80 -12.23
N GLY A 39 16.54 -23.00 -10.94
CA GLY A 39 17.86 -23.40 -10.49
C GLY A 39 18.89 -22.27 -10.56
N ALA A 40 18.47 -21.03 -10.31
CA ALA A 40 19.39 -19.90 -10.24
C ALA A 40 20.50 -20.14 -9.20
N ASP A 41 21.66 -19.54 -9.45
CA ASP A 41 22.79 -19.60 -8.50
C ASP A 41 22.34 -19.13 -7.11
N SER A 42 22.62 -19.94 -6.08
CA SER A 42 22.12 -19.71 -4.73
C SER A 42 22.66 -18.43 -4.09
N THR A 43 23.87 -17.99 -4.46
CA THR A 43 24.47 -16.76 -3.94
C THR A 43 23.81 -15.54 -4.60
N ILE A 44 23.60 -15.59 -5.91
CA ILE A 44 22.88 -14.55 -6.66
C ILE A 44 21.44 -14.46 -6.16
N LEU A 45 20.76 -15.60 -6.03
CA LEU A 45 19.38 -15.66 -5.55
C LEU A 45 19.26 -15.09 -4.13
N HIS A 46 20.15 -15.47 -3.21
CA HIS A 46 20.16 -14.92 -1.86
C HIS A 46 20.33 -13.39 -1.86
N HIS A 47 21.27 -12.87 -2.66
CA HIS A 47 21.49 -11.43 -2.77
C HIS A 47 20.24 -10.70 -3.32
N ARG A 48 19.61 -11.24 -4.38
CA ARG A 48 18.39 -10.67 -4.96
C ARG A 48 17.20 -10.72 -4.01
N THR A 49 17.05 -11.83 -3.29
CA THR A 49 16.02 -11.99 -2.26
C THR A 49 16.17 -10.94 -1.16
N LYS A 50 17.40 -10.70 -0.68
CA LYS A 50 17.65 -9.65 0.32
C LYS A 50 17.28 -8.25 -0.17
N GLN A 51 17.61 -7.93 -1.43
CA GLN A 51 17.26 -6.64 -2.04
C GLN A 51 15.74 -6.48 -2.18
N ALA A 52 15.07 -7.50 -2.71
CA ALA A 52 13.62 -7.50 -2.86
C ALA A 52 12.90 -7.37 -1.51
N PHE A 53 13.38 -8.04 -0.46
CA PHE A 53 12.81 -7.89 0.88
C PHE A 53 12.93 -6.47 1.43
N SER A 54 14.04 -5.77 1.22
CA SER A 54 14.17 -4.36 1.62
C SER A 54 13.11 -3.49 0.95
N VAL A 55 12.96 -3.67 -0.35
CA VAL A 55 12.01 -2.92 -1.19
C VAL A 55 10.56 -3.24 -0.81
N ILE A 56 10.23 -4.52 -0.57
CA ILE A 56 8.91 -4.95 -0.10
C ILE A 56 8.63 -4.37 1.29
N PHE A 57 9.59 -4.40 2.21
CA PHE A 57 9.41 -3.88 3.56
C PHE A 57 9.03 -2.39 3.55
N GLU A 58 9.81 -1.57 2.85
CA GLU A 58 9.56 -0.12 2.72
C GLU A 58 8.20 0.17 2.08
N MET A 59 7.87 -0.51 0.97
CA MET A 59 6.58 -0.31 0.30
C MET A 59 5.41 -0.77 1.17
N THR A 60 5.55 -1.88 1.92
CA THR A 60 4.47 -2.41 2.75
C THR A 60 4.22 -1.51 3.95
N GLU A 61 5.27 -0.92 4.55
CA GLU A 61 5.12 0.06 5.63
C GLU A 61 4.35 1.31 5.16
N GLN A 62 4.68 1.84 3.98
CA GLN A 62 3.97 2.99 3.40
C GLN A 62 2.53 2.64 3.03
N LEU A 63 2.31 1.48 2.40
CA LEU A 63 0.97 0.97 2.07
C LEU A 63 0.10 0.84 3.32
N TYR A 64 0.66 0.34 4.42
CA TYR A 64 -0.07 0.20 5.68
C TYR A 64 -0.52 1.58 6.19
N LYS A 65 0.38 2.57 6.23
CA LYS A 65 0.04 3.93 6.68
C LYS A 65 -1.02 4.58 5.79
N ASP A 66 -0.90 4.43 4.48
CA ASP A 66 -1.87 4.98 3.52
C ASP A 66 -3.25 4.33 3.69
N LEU A 67 -3.30 3.00 3.87
CA LEU A 67 -4.55 2.27 4.11
C LEU A 67 -5.19 2.60 5.45
N ASP A 68 -4.40 2.72 6.52
CA ASP A 68 -4.89 3.09 7.85
C ASP A 68 -5.56 4.47 7.83
N LEU A 69 -4.92 5.44 7.17
CA LEU A 69 -5.46 6.78 6.99
C LEU A 69 -6.77 6.79 6.18
N ILE A 70 -6.82 6.01 5.09
CA ILE A 70 -8.05 5.83 4.31
C ILE A 70 -9.16 5.21 5.18
N ALA A 71 -8.82 4.19 5.98
CA ALA A 71 -9.77 3.53 6.87
C ALA A 71 -10.31 4.50 7.93
N CYS A 72 -9.46 5.29 8.58
CA CYS A 72 -9.88 6.34 9.52
C CYS A 72 -10.86 7.32 8.87
N LYS A 73 -10.58 7.79 7.65
CA LYS A 73 -11.47 8.71 6.93
C LYS A 73 -12.79 8.08 6.51
N LEU A 74 -12.81 6.78 6.20
CA LEU A 74 -14.03 6.04 5.87
C LEU A 74 -14.91 5.82 7.12
N ILE A 75 -14.31 5.47 8.25
CA ILE A 75 -15.01 5.26 9.52
C ILE A 75 -15.65 6.57 10.00
N ASN A 76 -14.91 7.68 9.89
CA ASN A 76 -15.36 8.99 10.36
C ASN A 76 -16.00 9.84 9.25
N CYS A 77 -16.50 9.21 8.17
CA CYS A 77 -16.89 9.93 6.95
C CYS A 77 -18.14 10.81 7.11
N ASP A 78 -18.86 10.67 8.21
CA ASP A 78 -20.05 11.41 8.62
C ASP A 78 -19.80 12.39 9.79
N ASP A 79 -18.61 12.39 10.40
CA ASP A 79 -18.19 13.35 11.43
C ASP A 79 -17.24 14.42 10.87
N ASP A 80 -17.80 15.59 10.56
CA ASP A 80 -17.07 16.72 9.99
C ASP A 80 -15.93 17.24 10.89
N LYS A 81 -16.06 17.13 12.23
CA LYS A 81 -15.05 17.63 13.18
C LYS A 81 -13.86 16.69 13.25
N GLU A 82 -14.09 15.38 13.32
CA GLU A 82 -13.01 14.40 13.32
C GLU A 82 -12.26 14.40 11.97
N LEU A 83 -12.98 14.54 10.86
CA LEU A 83 -12.35 14.71 9.53
C LEU A 83 -11.46 15.96 9.45
N GLU A 84 -11.83 17.04 10.13
CA GLU A 84 -11.06 18.29 10.13
C GLU A 84 -9.75 18.15 10.91
N VAL A 85 -9.78 17.42 12.03
CA VAL A 85 -8.57 17.07 12.79
C VAL A 85 -7.65 16.18 11.96
N ILE A 86 -8.18 15.17 11.25
CA ILE A 86 -7.39 14.31 10.35
C ILE A 86 -6.72 15.17 9.26
N ARG A 87 -7.46 16.06 8.59
CA ARG A 87 -6.91 16.96 7.55
C ARG A 87 -5.80 17.90 8.05
N GLN A 88 -5.83 18.30 9.32
CA GLN A 88 -4.80 19.15 9.90
C GLN A 88 -3.49 18.39 10.17
N HIS A 89 -3.57 17.09 10.46
CA HIS A 89 -2.39 16.24 10.65
C HIS A 89 -1.75 15.79 9.34
N GLU A 90 -2.40 16.02 8.19
CA GLU A 90 -1.88 15.73 6.85
C GLU A 90 -1.05 16.87 6.23
N ARG A 91 -1.05 18.08 6.83
CA ARG A 91 -0.28 19.25 6.34
C ARG A 91 1.08 19.37 7.02
#